data_AF-A0A2J8VT14-F1
#
_entry.id   AF-A0A2J8VT14-F1
#
_cell.length_a   1.000
_cell.length_b   1.000
_cell.length_c   1.000
_cell.angle_alpha   90.00
_cell.angle_beta   90.00
_cell.angle_gamma   90.00
#
_symmetry.space_group_name_H-M   'P 1'
#
loop_
_entity.id
_entity.type
_entity.pdbx_description
1 polymer ?
#
loop_
_entity_poly.entity_id
_entity_poly.type
_entity_poly.pdbx_seq_one_letter_code
_entity_poly.pdbx_strand_id
1 'polypeptide(L)'
;IQITLNNTTDRKIENIHIGEKKLPIGMTMHVFNPIDSLEPEGSITVSMGIDFCDSTQTASFQLCTKDDCFSVNIQPPVGELLLPVAMSEKDFKKEQGMLTGMNETSAAIIAAPQNFTPSVIFQKVVNVANVGAVPSGQDNIHRSLFFLFQVCS
;
A
#
# COMPACT_ATOMS: atom_id res chain seq x y z
N ILE A 1 -3.75 1.16 10.75
CA ILE A 1 -4.59 2.20 10.10
C ILE A 1 -5.28 3.02 11.18
N GLN A 2 -5.28 4.35 11.07
CA GLN A 2 -6.10 5.22 11.92
C GLN A 2 -7.33 5.69 11.14
N ILE A 3 -8.50 5.57 11.75
CA ILE A 3 -9.78 5.96 11.16
C ILE A 3 -10.40 7.03 12.05
N THR A 4 -10.75 8.18 11.47
CA THR A 4 -11.50 9.23 12.17
C THR A 4 -12.93 9.23 11.67
N LEU A 5 -13.87 9.01 12.58
CA LEU A 5 -15.30 9.05 12.34
C LEU A 5 -15.82 10.42 12.81
N ASN A 6 -16.47 11.15 11.92
CA ASN A 6 -17.06 12.46 12.20
C ASN A 6 -18.57 12.36 12.03
N ASN A 7 -19.33 12.66 13.08
CA ASN A 7 -20.77 12.80 12.98
C ASN A 7 -21.10 14.24 12.55
N THR A 8 -21.41 14.41 11.27
CA THR A 8 -21.80 15.71 10.69
C THR A 8 -23.32 15.90 10.64
N THR A 9 -24.06 15.12 11.43
CA THR A 9 -25.53 15.18 11.49
C THR A 9 -25.98 15.86 12.78
N ASP A 10 -27.23 16.31 12.81
CA ASP A 10 -27.88 16.90 13.98
C ASP A 10 -28.39 15.85 14.99
N ARG A 11 -28.11 14.55 14.75
CA ARG A 11 -28.59 13.43 15.56
C ARG A 11 -27.45 12.59 16.09
N LYS A 12 -27.72 11.95 17.23
CA LYS A 12 -26.84 10.97 17.82
C LYS A 12 -26.80 9.70 16.95
N ILE A 13 -25.60 9.24 16.62
CA ILE A 13 -25.38 7.96 15.92
C ILE A 13 -25.03 6.92 16.98
N GLU A 14 -25.69 5.77 16.97
CA GLU A 14 -25.51 4.71 17.95
C GLU A 14 -24.95 3.43 17.31
N ASN A 15 -24.35 2.57 18.15
CA ASN A 15 -23.87 1.23 17.81
C ASN A 15 -22.97 1.19 16.57
N ILE A 16 -21.89 1.97 16.57
CA ILE A 16 -20.95 2.03 15.45
C ILE A 16 -19.96 0.88 15.55
N HIS A 17 -19.93 -0.02 14.56
CA HIS A 17 -19.09 -1.22 14.60
C HIS A 17 -18.73 -1.71 13.18
N ILE A 18 -17.76 -2.61 13.11
CA ILE A 18 -17.46 -3.32 11.85
C ILE A 18 -18.41 -4.50 11.69
N GLY A 19 -19.17 -4.49 10.58
CA GLY A 19 -20.11 -5.55 10.20
C GLY A 19 -19.44 -6.64 9.33
N GLU A 20 -20.12 -7.00 8.24
CA GLU A 20 -19.64 -8.03 7.30
C GLU A 20 -18.24 -7.71 6.74
N LYS A 21 -17.39 -8.73 6.63
CA LYS A 21 -16.02 -8.63 6.12
C LYS A 21 -15.88 -9.54 4.89
N LYS A 22 -15.71 -8.96 3.72
CA LYS A 22 -15.47 -9.66 2.44
C LYS A 22 -13.99 -9.57 2.10
N LEU A 23 -13.18 -10.22 2.95
CA LEU A 23 -11.73 -10.22 2.78
C LEU A 23 -11.31 -11.35 1.83
N PRO A 24 -10.41 -11.08 0.89
CA PRO A 24 -9.71 -12.12 0.13
C PRO A 24 -9.06 -13.17 1.03
N ILE A 25 -8.86 -14.37 0.48
CA ILE A 25 -8.21 -15.48 1.18
C ILE A 25 -6.83 -15.04 1.67
N GLY A 26 -6.52 -15.35 2.94
CA GLY A 26 -5.24 -15.02 3.58
C GLY A 26 -5.24 -13.68 4.31
N MET A 27 -6.09 -12.73 3.93
CA MET A 27 -6.17 -11.45 4.62
C MET A 27 -6.85 -11.57 5.99
N THR A 28 -6.36 -10.81 6.96
CA THR A 28 -7.00 -10.72 8.28
C THR A 28 -7.22 -9.27 8.69
N MET A 29 -8.22 -9.04 9.55
CA MET A 29 -8.58 -7.70 10.00
C MET A 29 -8.82 -7.69 11.51
N HIS A 30 -8.03 -6.87 12.19
CA HIS A 30 -8.15 -6.53 13.60
C HIS A 30 -9.01 -5.27 13.73
N VAL A 31 -10.27 -5.47 14.13
CA VAL A 31 -11.27 -4.40 14.24
C VAL A 31 -11.14 -3.64 15.56
N PHE A 32 -11.62 -2.40 15.58
CA PHE A 32 -11.79 -1.65 16.82
C PHE A 32 -13.03 -2.14 17.58
N ASN A 33 -13.10 -1.81 18.87
CA ASN A 33 -14.26 -2.14 19.71
C ASN A 33 -15.50 -1.33 19.28
N PRO A 34 -16.71 -1.91 19.31
CA PRO A 34 -17.93 -1.15 19.04
C PRO A 34 -18.00 0.14 19.85
N ILE A 35 -18.44 1.22 19.20
CA ILE A 35 -18.63 2.53 19.82
C ILE A 35 -20.12 2.66 20.11
N ASP A 36 -20.47 2.81 21.39
CA ASP A 36 -21.86 2.89 21.83
C ASP A 36 -22.61 4.02 21.14
N SER A 37 -21.97 5.20 21.06
CA SER A 37 -22.53 6.33 20.34
C SER A 37 -21.55 7.46 20.04
N LEU A 38 -21.91 8.29 19.05
CA LEU A 38 -21.24 9.54 18.70
C LEU A 38 -22.28 10.67 18.65
N GLU A 39 -22.09 11.68 19.49
CA GLU A 39 -22.99 12.85 19.58
C GLU A 39 -22.91 13.72 18.30
N PRO A 40 -23.92 14.57 18.03
CA PRO A 40 -23.88 15.55 16.92
C PRO A 40 -22.61 16.39 16.95
N GLU A 41 -22.01 16.62 15.77
CA GLU A 41 -20.70 17.30 15.61
C GLU A 41 -19.52 16.62 16.34
N GLY A 42 -19.73 15.41 16.86
CA GLY A 42 -18.72 14.62 17.54
C GLY A 42 -17.72 14.00 16.58
N SER A 43 -16.50 13.79 17.07
CA SER A 43 -15.43 13.09 16.35
C SER A 43 -14.76 12.08 17.24
N ILE A 44 -14.42 10.92 16.69
CA ILE A 44 -13.64 9.90 17.38
C ILE A 44 -12.64 9.26 16.42
N THR A 45 -11.41 9.06 16.91
CA THR A 45 -10.37 8.34 16.19
C THR A 45 -10.19 6.95 16.78
N VAL A 46 -10.27 5.93 15.93
CA VAL A 46 -10.05 4.54 16.28
C VAL A 46 -8.91 3.95 15.46
N SER A 47 -8.28 2.90 15.99
CA SER A 47 -7.22 2.18 15.29
C SER A 47 -7.74 0.82 14.81
N MET A 48 -7.39 0.47 13.58
CA MET A 48 -7.72 -0.81 12.95
C MET A 48 -6.47 -1.38 12.28
N GLY A 49 -6.30 -2.70 12.34
CA GLY A 49 -5.25 -3.43 11.64
C GLY A 49 -5.83 -4.22 10.47
N ILE A 50 -5.17 -4.15 9.30
CA ILE A 50 -5.42 -5.06 8.19
C ILE A 50 -4.09 -5.70 7.85
N ASP A 51 -4.05 -7.02 7.93
CA ASP A 51 -2.98 -7.81 7.34
C ASP A 51 -3.40 -8.21 5.93
N PHE A 52 -2.72 -7.66 4.93
CA PHE A 52 -3.00 -7.93 3.53
C PHE A 52 -2.37 -9.24 3.04
N CYS A 53 -1.54 -9.92 3.85
CA CYS A 53 -0.94 -11.22 3.55
C CYS A 53 -0.37 -11.29 2.12
N ASP A 54 0.49 -10.34 1.76
CA ASP A 54 1.12 -10.25 0.43
C ASP A 54 0.12 -10.10 -0.74
N SER A 55 -1.08 -9.58 -0.52
CA SER A 55 -2.04 -9.32 -1.61
C SER A 55 -2.20 -7.83 -1.88
N THR A 56 -2.23 -7.48 -3.17
CA THR A 56 -2.56 -6.11 -3.63
C THR A 56 -4.06 -5.88 -3.79
N GLN A 57 -4.88 -6.88 -3.47
CA GLN A 57 -6.33 -6.79 -3.57
C GLN A 57 -6.90 -5.87 -2.49
N THR A 58 -8.10 -5.36 -2.75
CA THR A 58 -8.83 -4.50 -1.82
C THR A 58 -9.41 -5.32 -0.67
N ALA A 59 -9.25 -4.85 0.56
CA ALA A 59 -10.00 -5.31 1.72
C ALA A 59 -11.36 -4.59 1.76
N SER A 60 -12.43 -5.37 1.60
CA SER A 60 -13.82 -4.86 1.63
C SER A 60 -14.53 -5.27 2.92
N PHE A 61 -15.15 -4.33 3.61
CA PHE A 61 -15.90 -4.57 4.84
C PHE A 61 -17.03 -3.54 5.01
N GLN A 62 -17.91 -3.77 5.98
CA GLN A 62 -18.98 -2.83 6.30
C GLN A 62 -18.69 -2.08 7.60
N LEU A 63 -18.94 -0.77 7.59
CA LEU A 63 -19.09 0.04 8.79
C LEU A 63 -20.59 0.19 9.06
N CYS A 64 -21.05 -0.33 10.18
CA CYS A 64 -22.47 -0.32 10.55
C CYS A 64 -22.72 0.62 11.72
N THR A 65 -23.89 1.23 11.71
CA THR A 65 -24.51 1.91 12.85
C THR A 65 -25.71 1.07 13.31
N LYS A 66 -26.49 1.60 14.26
CA LYS A 66 -27.76 1.02 14.65
C LYS A 66 -28.76 0.88 13.49
N ASP A 67 -28.74 1.85 12.57
CA ASP A 67 -29.80 2.01 11.56
C ASP A 67 -29.37 1.54 10.16
N ASP A 68 -28.08 1.63 9.83
CA ASP A 68 -27.58 1.38 8.48
C ASP A 68 -26.17 0.74 8.46
N CYS A 69 -25.80 0.19 7.31
CA CYS A 69 -24.45 -0.33 7.04
C CYS A 69 -23.89 0.22 5.73
N PHE A 70 -22.62 0.60 5.74
CA PHE A 70 -21.93 1.25 4.64
C PHE A 70 -20.72 0.43 4.20
N SER A 71 -20.58 0.17 2.91
CA SER A 71 -19.43 -0.56 2.38
C SER A 71 -18.18 0.34 2.36
N VAL A 72 -17.09 -0.16 2.91
CA VAL A 72 -15.77 0.47 2.94
C VAL A 72 -14.77 -0.43 2.24
N ASN A 73 -13.91 0.18 1.43
CA ASN A 73 -12.90 -0.49 0.63
C ASN A 73 -11.55 0.15 0.91
N ILE A 74 -10.58 -0.65 1.35
CA ILE A 74 -9.21 -0.20 1.62
C ILE A 74 -8.26 -1.06 0.80
N GLN A 75 -7.47 -0.42 -0.06
CA GLN A 75 -6.41 -1.07 -0.82
C GLN A 75 -5.05 -0.75 -0.18
N PRO A 76 -4.13 -1.73 -0.08
CA PRO A 76 -2.82 -1.45 0.47
C PRO A 76 -2.05 -0.51 -0.48
N PRO A 77 -1.36 0.51 0.03
CA PRO A 77 -0.42 1.27 -0.78
C PRO A 77 0.67 0.30 -1.28
N VAL A 78 0.76 0.12 -2.60
CA VAL A 78 1.66 -0.90 -3.19
C VAL A 78 3.10 -0.74 -2.71
N GLY A 79 3.57 0.51 -2.57
CA GLY A 79 4.92 0.82 -2.09
C GLY A 79 5.23 0.37 -0.65
N GLU A 80 4.21 0.17 0.19
CA GLU A 80 4.35 -0.36 1.56
C GLU A 80 4.48 -1.89 1.58
N LEU A 81 4.06 -2.57 0.51
CA LEU A 81 4.21 -4.01 0.33
C LEU A 81 5.55 -4.39 -0.32
N LEU A 82 6.30 -3.40 -0.80
CA LEU A 82 7.60 -3.61 -1.42
C LEU A 82 8.66 -3.66 -0.33
N LEU A 83 9.56 -4.62 -0.42
CA LEU A 83 10.79 -4.62 0.37
C LEU A 83 12.00 -4.48 -0.57
N PRO A 84 12.97 -3.64 -0.21
CA PRO A 84 14.17 -3.48 -1.00
C PRO A 84 15.00 -4.74 -0.85
N VAL A 85 15.35 -5.37 -1.97
CA VAL A 85 16.20 -6.55 -1.98
C VAL A 85 17.47 -6.22 -2.75
N ALA A 86 18.61 -6.49 -2.12
CA ALA A 86 19.89 -6.46 -2.79
C ALA A 86 20.09 -7.78 -3.53
N MET A 87 20.46 -7.71 -4.81
CA MET A 87 20.82 -8.88 -5.60
C MET A 87 22.04 -8.62 -6.47
N SER A 88 22.70 -9.69 -6.92
CA SER A 88 23.81 -9.58 -7.85
C SER A 88 23.33 -9.21 -9.26
N GLU A 89 24.17 -8.52 -10.06
CA GLU A 89 23.85 -8.23 -11.47
C GLU A 89 23.54 -9.51 -12.27
N LYS A 90 24.21 -10.61 -11.94
CA LYS A 90 24.02 -11.92 -12.57
C LYS A 90 22.61 -12.46 -12.30
N ASP A 91 22.18 -12.44 -11.06
CA ASP A 91 20.85 -12.93 -10.68
C ASP A 91 19.75 -12.01 -11.21
N PHE A 92 19.99 -10.70 -11.20
CA PHE A 92 19.06 -9.72 -11.81
C PHE A 92 18.82 -10.03 -13.29
N LYS A 93 19.88 -10.24 -14.07
CA LYS A 93 19.75 -10.56 -15.50
C LYS A 93 19.04 -11.88 -15.74
N LYS A 94 19.23 -12.86 -14.85
CA LYS A 94 18.54 -14.14 -14.91
C LYS A 94 17.03 -13.97 -14.71
N GLU A 95 16.60 -13.30 -13.65
CA GLU A 95 15.18 -13.04 -13.38
C GLU A 95 14.56 -12.12 -14.43
N GLN A 96 15.29 -11.08 -14.88
CA GLN A 96 14.88 -10.23 -16.00
C GLN A 96 14.59 -11.07 -17.24
N GLY A 97 15.49 -12.01 -17.59
CA GLY A 97 15.31 -12.92 -18.72
C GLY A 97 14.01 -13.72 -18.66
N MET A 98 13.58 -14.12 -17.48
CA MET A 98 12.33 -14.87 -17.27
C MET A 98 11.07 -14.01 -17.40
N LEU A 99 11.18 -12.69 -17.22
CA LEU A 99 10.06 -11.75 -17.23
C LEU A 99 9.91 -10.98 -18.55
N THR A 100 10.88 -11.07 -19.45
CA THR A 100 10.85 -10.37 -20.76
C THR A 100 9.62 -10.71 -21.62
N GLY A 101 9.31 -9.84 -22.59
CA GLY A 101 8.21 -10.02 -23.52
C GLY A 101 6.97 -9.22 -23.11
N MET A 102 5.86 -9.90 -22.78
CA MET A 102 4.57 -9.25 -22.51
C MET A 102 4.47 -8.56 -21.13
N ASN A 103 5.49 -8.67 -20.26
CA ASN A 103 5.47 -8.06 -18.92
C ASN A 103 6.32 -6.79 -18.79
N GLU A 104 6.83 -6.26 -19.90
CA GLU A 104 7.65 -5.04 -19.90
C GLU A 104 6.80 -3.81 -20.21
N THR A 105 6.98 -2.75 -19.42
CA THR A 105 6.37 -1.43 -19.66
C THR A 105 7.46 -0.36 -19.63
N SER A 106 7.38 0.59 -20.55
CA SER A 106 8.34 1.70 -20.66
C SER A 106 7.61 3.03 -20.60
N ALA A 107 8.18 3.99 -19.87
CA ALA A 107 7.68 5.36 -19.79
C ALA A 107 8.85 6.35 -19.90
N ALA A 108 8.65 7.42 -20.67
CA ALA A 108 9.62 8.52 -20.79
C ALA A 108 9.26 9.63 -19.80
N ILE A 109 10.22 10.06 -18.99
CA ILE A 109 10.05 11.15 -18.03
C ILE A 109 10.75 12.38 -18.57
N ILE A 110 10.00 13.46 -18.82
CA ILE A 110 10.54 14.77 -19.19
C ILE A 110 10.71 15.57 -17.91
N ALA A 111 11.90 16.10 -17.67
CA ALA A 111 12.15 16.91 -16.49
C ALA A 111 12.93 18.19 -16.80
N ALA A 112 12.77 19.20 -15.94
CA ALA A 112 13.45 20.48 -16.08
C ALA A 112 14.97 20.31 -15.94
N PRO A 113 15.81 20.98 -16.74
CA PRO A 113 17.24 20.73 -16.84
C PRO A 113 18.07 21.00 -15.57
N GLN A 114 17.49 21.60 -14.53
CA GLN A 114 18.17 21.84 -13.26
C GLN A 114 18.23 20.59 -12.37
N ASN A 115 19.46 20.18 -12.02
CA ASN A 115 19.80 19.13 -11.03
C ASN A 115 19.49 17.68 -11.44
N PHE A 116 19.89 17.28 -12.66
CA PHE A 116 19.78 15.90 -13.17
C PHE A 116 21.15 15.25 -13.39
N THR A 117 21.92 15.03 -12.33
CA THR A 117 23.00 14.04 -12.40
C THR A 117 22.40 12.64 -12.24
N PRO A 118 22.98 11.58 -12.83
CA PRO A 118 22.50 10.21 -12.65
C PRO A 118 22.35 9.81 -11.17
N SER A 119 23.27 10.28 -10.32
CA SER A 119 23.22 10.10 -8.86
C SER A 119 21.99 10.73 -8.20
N VAL A 120 21.59 11.94 -8.60
CA VAL A 120 20.42 12.64 -8.04
C VAL A 120 19.12 11.99 -8.51
N ILE A 121 19.06 11.51 -9.75
CA ILE A 121 17.92 10.75 -10.26
C ILE A 121 17.76 9.46 -9.46
N PHE A 122 18.85 8.71 -9.31
CA PHE A 122 18.87 7.46 -8.55
C PHE A 122 18.40 7.69 -7.10
N GLN A 123 18.95 8.71 -6.43
CA GLN A 123 18.58 9.03 -5.05
C GLN A 123 17.12 9.45 -4.92
N LYS A 124 16.58 10.20 -5.89
CA LYS A 124 15.15 10.53 -5.91
C LYS A 124 14.28 9.29 -6.04
N VAL A 125 14.64 8.35 -6.92
CA VAL A 125 13.89 7.09 -7.12
C VAL A 125 13.91 6.23 -5.86
N VAL A 126 15.07 6.03 -5.24
CA VAL A 126 15.20 5.24 -4.00
C VAL A 126 14.50 5.91 -2.81
N ASN A 127 14.43 7.24 -2.77
CA ASN A 127 13.74 7.95 -1.69
C ASN A 127 12.21 7.85 -1.78
N VAL A 128 11.65 7.70 -2.98
CA VAL A 128 10.18 7.65 -3.18
C VAL A 128 9.67 6.24 -3.42
N ALA A 129 10.54 5.30 -3.77
CA ALA A 129 10.18 3.91 -3.99
C ALA A 129 11.08 3.01 -3.13
N ASN A 130 10.48 2.01 -2.47
CA ASN A 130 11.19 1.09 -1.60
C ASN A 130 11.98 0.03 -2.40
N VAL A 131 12.98 0.49 -3.15
CA VAL A 131 13.74 -0.31 -4.12
C VAL A 131 15.19 -0.46 -3.69
N GLY A 132 15.75 -1.66 -3.89
CA GLY A 132 17.15 -1.96 -3.69
C GLY A 132 18.00 -1.63 -4.92
N ALA A 133 19.21 -1.11 -4.69
CA ALA A 133 20.20 -0.90 -5.75
C ALA A 133 20.73 -2.24 -6.26
N VAL A 134 20.82 -2.40 -7.59
CA VAL A 134 21.50 -3.54 -8.21
C VAL A 134 22.79 -3.03 -8.84
N PRO A 135 23.97 -3.58 -8.46
CA PRO A 135 25.24 -3.23 -9.10
C PRO A 135 25.16 -3.43 -10.62
N SER A 136 25.77 -2.52 -11.36
CA SER A 136 25.76 -2.51 -12.82
C SER A 136 27.14 -2.16 -13.33
N GLY A 137 27.68 -2.97 -14.25
CA GLY A 137 28.91 -2.65 -14.98
C GLY A 137 28.73 -1.62 -16.12
N GLN A 138 27.55 -0.99 -16.25
CA GLN A 138 27.24 -0.04 -17.32
C GLN A 138 27.00 1.37 -16.77
N ASP A 139 27.75 2.36 -17.26
CA ASP A 139 27.75 3.73 -16.72
C ASP A 139 26.42 4.48 -16.89
N ASN A 140 25.63 4.16 -17.92
CA ASN A 140 24.39 4.86 -18.26
C ASN A 140 23.11 4.09 -17.90
N ILE A 141 23.24 2.93 -17.26
CA ILE A 141 22.09 2.08 -16.91
C ILE A 141 22.11 1.80 -15.42
N HIS A 142 21.16 2.41 -14.71
CA HIS A 142 20.89 2.15 -13.31
C HIS A 142 19.79 1.09 -13.19
N ARG A 143 20.07 0.05 -12.41
CA ARG A 143 19.14 -1.05 -12.15
C ARG A 143 18.71 -0.98 -10.70
N SER A 144 17.41 -1.10 -10.49
CA SER A 144 16.82 -1.21 -9.16
C SER A 144 15.87 -2.40 -9.15
N LEU A 145 15.83 -3.13 -8.05
CA LEU A 145 14.89 -4.22 -7.86
C LEU A 145 14.13 -4.01 -6.55
N PHE A 146 12.85 -4.31 -6.59
CA PHE A 146 12.05 -4.57 -5.41
C PHE A 146 11.41 -5.95 -5.59
N PHE A 147 11.21 -6.66 -4.48
CA PHE A 147 10.23 -7.73 -4.49
C PHE A 147 8.91 -7.14 -4.04
N LEU A 148 7.88 -7.35 -4.85
CA LEU A 148 6.57 -7.57 -4.27
C LEU A 148 6.70 -8.90 -3.51
N PHE A 149 6.41 -8.87 -2.21
CA PHE A 149 6.24 -10.05 -1.38
C PHE A 149 7.54 -10.60 -0.77
N GLN A 150 7.67 -10.45 0.55
CA GLN A 150 8.56 -11.26 1.37
C GLN A 150 7.81 -11.70 2.65
N VAL A 151 7.23 -12.90 2.55
CA VAL A 151 7.14 -13.95 3.58
C VAL A 151 6.20 -13.66 4.76
N CYS A 152 4.95 -14.14 4.66
CA CYS A 152 4.33 -14.79 5.83
C CYS A 152 5.16 -16.04 6.19
N SER A 153 5.91 -15.96 7.30
CA SER A 153 6.64 -17.10 7.88
C SER A 153 5.70 -18.03 8.64
#